data_AF-A2EFS2-F1
#
_entry.id   AF-A2EFS2-F1
#
_cell.length_a   1.000
_cell.length_b   1.000
_cell.length_c   1.000
_cell.angle_alpha   90.00
_cell.angle_beta   90.00
_cell.angle_gamma   90.00
#
_symmetry.space_group_name_H-M   'P 1'
#
loop_
_entity.id
_entity.type
_entity.pdbx_description
1 polymer ?
#
loop_
_entity_poly.entity_id
_entity_poly.type
_entity_poly.pdbx_seq_one_letter_code
_entity_poly.pdbx_strand_id
1 'polypeptide(L)'
;MYIGRNIYMKVFYHNMLGGVFANKDQAKYINSQYKYSILNEINDEFRDNDRKFTFALFYPEINLYNIWQQSNSPLNEPKKWTNNNHYKVAGYQNLTILADRQDSYCVWGGLALSHTENLIDGCPGGKDWYFTIGYVGTEWNYVRNKIPSNDSKVNIVSLWVKVIEDKYKILHSCIQNYFIKMNFEFIAFIIILE
;
A
#
# COMPACT_ATOMS: atom_id res chain seq x y z
N MET A 1 -3.64 4.57 -12.33
CA MET A 1 -5.10 4.34 -12.27
C MET A 1 -5.78 5.68 -12.10
N TYR A 2 -6.90 5.94 -12.76
CA TYR A 2 -7.71 7.12 -12.48
C TYR A 2 -8.82 6.73 -11.49
N ILE A 3 -9.02 7.54 -10.45
CA ILE A 3 -10.20 7.48 -9.59
C ILE A 3 -10.87 8.85 -9.65
N GLY A 4 -12.03 8.91 -10.30
CA GLY A 4 -12.61 10.19 -10.72
C GLY A 4 -11.63 10.94 -11.63
N ARG A 5 -11.27 12.18 -11.25
CA ARG A 5 -10.31 13.03 -11.98
C ARG A 5 -8.87 12.95 -11.45
N ASN A 6 -8.60 12.08 -10.48
CA ASN A 6 -7.31 12.01 -9.80
C ASN A 6 -6.49 10.83 -10.31
N ILE A 7 -5.19 11.03 -10.48
CA ILE A 7 -4.24 9.97 -10.85
C ILE A 7 -3.71 9.32 -9.58
N TYR A 8 -3.69 8.00 -9.57
CA TYR A 8 -3.15 7.17 -8.52
C TYR A 8 -2.04 6.27 -9.05
N MET A 9 -0.94 6.22 -8.32
CA MET A 9 0.19 5.35 -8.56
C MET A 9 0.13 4.14 -7.62
N LYS A 10 0.39 2.94 -8.17
CA LYS A 10 0.44 1.72 -7.38
C LYS A 10 1.71 1.73 -6.54
N VAL A 11 1.58 1.56 -5.24
CA VAL A 11 2.71 1.49 -4.31
C VAL A 11 2.84 0.14 -3.64
N PHE A 12 1.79 -0.69 -3.71
CA PHE A 12 1.79 -2.05 -3.22
C PHE A 12 0.82 -2.93 -4.01
N TYR A 13 1.19 -4.19 -4.19
CA TYR A 13 0.36 -5.25 -4.74
C TYR A 13 0.77 -6.59 -4.13
N HIS A 14 -0.22 -7.36 -3.72
CA HIS A 14 -0.03 -8.73 -3.27
C HIS A 14 -1.07 -9.62 -3.93
N ASN A 15 -0.60 -10.66 -4.58
CA ASN A 15 -1.39 -11.76 -5.10
C ASN A 15 -0.86 -13.07 -4.51
N MET A 16 -1.75 -13.84 -3.86
CA MET A 16 -1.42 -15.09 -3.20
C MET A 16 -0.92 -16.19 -4.14
N LEU A 17 -1.05 -16.05 -5.47
CA LEU A 17 -0.37 -16.91 -6.43
C LEU A 17 1.17 -16.91 -6.26
N GLY A 18 1.74 -15.79 -5.80
CA GLY A 18 3.16 -15.68 -5.45
C GLY A 18 3.50 -16.07 -4.01
N GLY A 19 2.54 -16.64 -3.28
CA GLY A 19 2.64 -16.92 -1.86
C GLY A 19 2.64 -15.65 -1.00
N VAL A 20 3.03 -15.82 0.26
CA VAL A 20 3.15 -14.72 1.25
C VAL A 20 4.47 -13.97 1.08
N PHE A 21 4.62 -12.84 1.77
CA PHE A 21 5.92 -12.20 1.90
C PHE A 21 6.81 -13.00 2.86
N ALA A 22 8.11 -13.10 2.55
CA ALA A 22 9.05 -13.85 3.38
C ALA A 22 9.23 -13.24 4.78
N ASN A 23 9.12 -11.92 4.88
CA ASN A 23 9.19 -11.13 6.11
C ASN A 23 8.68 -9.70 5.84
N LYS A 24 8.59 -8.90 6.90
CA LYS A 24 8.15 -7.50 6.82
C LYS A 24 9.08 -6.61 6.00
N ASP A 25 10.37 -6.94 5.92
CA ASP A 25 11.33 -6.14 5.13
C ASP A 25 11.12 -6.34 3.62
N GLN A 26 10.90 -7.58 3.17
CA GLN A 26 10.47 -7.86 1.80
C GLN A 26 9.15 -7.16 1.47
N ALA A 27 8.23 -7.07 2.43
CA ALA A 27 6.95 -6.39 2.24
C ALA A 27 7.10 -4.86 2.07
N LYS A 28 8.20 -4.25 2.51
CA LYS A 28 8.47 -2.81 2.30
C LYS A 28 8.94 -2.51 0.88
N TYR A 29 9.72 -3.42 0.28
CA TYR A 29 10.31 -3.26 -1.04
C TYR A 29 10.49 -4.60 -1.75
N ILE A 30 9.81 -4.76 -2.89
CA ILE A 30 9.98 -5.91 -3.79
C ILE A 30 9.41 -5.58 -5.16
N ASN A 31 9.99 -6.14 -6.21
CA ASN A 31 9.43 -6.06 -7.56
C ASN A 31 9.40 -7.44 -8.20
N SER A 32 8.25 -8.10 -8.14
CA SER A 32 7.99 -9.40 -8.76
C SER A 32 6.57 -9.45 -9.33
N GLN A 33 6.29 -10.44 -10.17
CA GLN A 33 5.00 -10.59 -10.86
C GLN A 33 3.78 -10.53 -9.92
N TYR A 34 3.86 -11.22 -8.77
CA TYR A 34 2.75 -11.36 -7.84
C TYR A 34 2.89 -10.53 -6.55
N LYS A 35 4.07 -9.95 -6.33
CA LYS A 35 4.36 -9.10 -5.16
C LYS A 35 5.13 -7.88 -5.62
N TYR A 36 4.54 -6.71 -5.43
CA TYR A 36 5.17 -5.42 -5.71
C TYR A 36 5.01 -4.52 -4.49
N SER A 37 6.06 -3.83 -4.10
CA SER A 37 6.04 -2.89 -3.00
C SER A 37 7.15 -1.87 -3.17
N ILE A 38 6.81 -0.60 -2.94
CA ILE A 38 7.74 0.53 -2.79
C ILE A 38 7.32 1.37 -1.57
N LEU A 39 6.78 0.71 -0.54
CA LEU A 39 6.23 1.40 0.64
C LEU A 39 7.29 2.23 1.38
N ASN A 40 8.56 1.81 1.33
CA ASN A 40 9.71 2.56 1.87
C ASN A 40 10.12 3.78 1.03
N GLU A 41 9.61 3.93 -0.20
CA GLU A 41 9.89 5.07 -1.08
C GLU A 41 8.80 6.15 -1.02
N ILE A 42 7.69 5.90 -0.31
CA ILE A 42 6.63 6.89 -0.13
C ILE A 42 7.14 8.02 0.76
N ASN A 43 7.45 9.15 0.12
CA ASN A 43 7.97 10.36 0.72
C ASN A 43 7.05 11.57 0.46
N ASP A 44 7.45 12.76 0.89
CA ASP A 44 6.66 13.99 0.79
C ASP A 44 6.25 14.39 -0.64
N GLU A 45 6.89 13.86 -1.68
CA GLU A 45 6.51 14.09 -3.08
C GLU A 45 5.14 13.51 -3.43
N PHE A 46 4.67 12.48 -2.70
CA PHE A 46 3.34 11.89 -2.88
C PHE A 46 2.23 12.63 -2.12
N ARG A 47 2.57 13.69 -1.38
CA ARG A 47 1.55 14.51 -0.71
C ARG A 47 0.79 15.36 -1.72
N ASP A 48 -0.50 15.52 -1.44
CA ASP A 48 -1.39 16.45 -2.12
C ASP A 48 -1.11 17.90 -1.67
N ASN A 49 -1.83 18.85 -2.25
CA ASN A 49 -1.66 20.29 -1.99
C ASN A 49 -1.93 20.67 -0.52
N ASP A 50 -2.73 19.90 0.20
CA ASP A 50 -3.01 20.05 1.63
C ASP A 50 -1.92 19.44 2.54
N ARG A 51 -0.79 19.01 1.93
CA ARG A 51 0.33 18.35 2.60
C ARG A 51 -0.03 17.00 3.23
N LYS A 52 -1.12 16.35 2.83
CA LYS A 52 -1.46 14.98 3.27
C LYS A 52 -1.26 13.96 2.14
N PHE A 53 -1.13 12.70 2.50
CA PHE A 53 -1.24 11.61 1.53
C PHE A 53 -2.71 11.29 1.31
N THR A 54 -3.09 11.04 0.05
CA THR A 54 -4.39 10.42 -0.27
C THR A 54 -4.13 9.01 -0.78
N PHE A 55 -4.63 8.01 -0.07
CA PHE A 55 -4.45 6.60 -0.41
C PHE A 55 -5.75 5.99 -0.93
N ALA A 56 -5.60 4.92 -1.73
CA ALA A 56 -6.69 4.04 -2.11
C ALA A 56 -6.27 2.58 -1.89
N LEU A 57 -7.00 1.87 -1.03
CA LEU A 57 -6.86 0.44 -0.75
C LEU A 57 -7.95 -0.30 -1.49
N PHE A 58 -7.59 -1.31 -2.28
CA PHE A 58 -8.53 -2.01 -3.16
C PHE A 58 -8.43 -3.53 -3.04
N TYR A 59 -9.59 -4.16 -2.87
CA TYR A 59 -9.81 -5.60 -2.86
C TYR A 59 -10.63 -6.01 -4.09
N PRO A 60 -9.98 -6.33 -5.22
CA PRO A 60 -10.69 -6.54 -6.49
C PRO A 60 -11.67 -7.72 -6.49
N GLU A 61 -11.37 -8.79 -5.76
CA GLU A 61 -12.22 -10.00 -5.73
C GLU A 61 -13.59 -9.78 -5.11
N ILE A 62 -13.71 -8.83 -4.19
CA ILE A 62 -14.96 -8.50 -3.49
C ILE A 62 -15.49 -7.11 -3.85
N ASN A 63 -14.83 -6.43 -4.81
CA ASN A 63 -15.18 -5.10 -5.28
C ASN A 63 -15.36 -4.06 -4.15
N LEU A 64 -14.54 -4.14 -3.09
CA LEU A 64 -14.53 -3.17 -2.00
C LEU A 64 -13.24 -2.35 -2.02
N TYR A 65 -13.35 -1.09 -1.65
CA TYR A 65 -12.22 -0.18 -1.54
C TYR A 65 -12.42 0.89 -0.48
N ASN A 66 -11.31 1.42 0.00
CA ASN A 66 -11.26 2.60 0.86
C ASN A 66 -10.37 3.66 0.22
N ILE A 67 -10.80 4.91 0.25
CA ILE A 67 -10.06 6.10 -0.14
C ILE A 67 -10.13 7.06 1.04
N TRP A 68 -8.96 7.44 1.54
CA TRP A 68 -8.83 8.30 2.71
C TRP A 68 -7.55 9.12 2.61
N GLN A 69 -7.45 10.13 3.45
CA GLN A 69 -6.22 10.88 3.66
C GLN A 69 -5.60 10.57 5.01
N GLN A 70 -4.27 10.69 5.10
CA GLN A 70 -3.52 10.68 6.36
C GLN A 70 -2.26 11.53 6.25
N SER A 71 -1.80 12.07 7.38
CA SER A 71 -0.65 12.97 7.45
C SER A 71 0.69 12.25 7.39
N ASN A 72 0.80 10.98 7.80
CA ASN A 72 2.07 10.27 7.74
C ASN A 72 2.00 9.12 6.75
N SER A 73 3.15 8.73 6.19
CA SER A 73 3.26 7.45 5.49
C SER A 73 2.91 6.32 6.47
N PRO A 74 2.22 5.25 6.06
CA PRO A 74 1.84 4.15 6.96
C PRO A 74 3.01 3.53 7.74
N LEU A 75 4.21 3.52 7.16
CA LEU A 75 5.42 3.02 7.83
C LEU A 75 5.95 3.96 8.93
N ASN A 76 5.56 5.23 8.88
CA ASN A 76 6.03 6.31 9.76
C ASN A 76 4.91 6.88 10.64
N GLU A 77 3.71 6.26 10.64
CA GLU A 77 2.63 6.67 11.53
C GLU A 77 3.05 6.45 12.99
N PRO A 78 2.99 7.48 13.86
CA PRO A 78 3.37 7.33 15.26
C PRO A 78 2.55 6.25 15.94
N LYS A 79 3.22 5.28 16.55
CA LYS A 79 2.55 4.25 17.34
C LYS A 79 1.80 4.90 18.51
N LYS A 80 0.49 4.75 18.54
CA LYS A 80 -0.32 5.05 19.72
C LYS A 80 -0.66 3.73 20.39
N TRP A 81 -0.07 3.47 21.54
CA TRP A 81 -0.43 2.32 22.35
C TRP A 81 -1.74 2.61 23.06
N THR A 82 -2.79 1.90 22.66
CA THR A 82 -4.13 2.03 23.23
C THR A 82 -4.61 0.65 23.64
N ASN A 83 -5.18 0.53 24.85
CA ASN A 83 -5.81 -0.70 25.35
C ASN A 83 -7.14 -0.97 24.62
N ASN A 84 -7.09 -1.24 23.31
CA ASN A 84 -8.26 -1.42 22.43
C ASN A 84 -9.09 -0.16 22.20
N ASN A 85 -8.54 1.02 22.46
CA ASN A 85 -9.15 2.26 22.01
C ASN A 85 -8.75 2.48 20.56
N HIS A 86 -9.56 1.93 19.64
CA HIS A 86 -9.47 2.22 18.21
C HIS A 86 -9.25 3.72 17.99
N TYR A 87 -8.32 4.07 17.12
CA TYR A 87 -8.07 5.46 16.79
C TYR A 87 -8.09 5.67 15.28
N LYS A 88 -7.98 6.94 14.86
CA LYS A 88 -7.73 7.28 13.46
C LYS A 88 -6.29 7.79 13.36
N VAL A 89 -5.60 7.42 12.28
CA VAL A 89 -4.27 7.95 11.96
C VAL A 89 -4.28 9.49 11.91
N ALA A 90 -3.12 10.11 12.11
CA ALA A 90 -3.01 11.56 12.10
C ALA A 90 -3.54 12.14 10.77
N GLY A 91 -4.32 13.22 10.85
CA GLY A 91 -4.89 13.88 9.68
C GLY A 91 -5.94 13.08 8.91
N TYR A 92 -6.45 11.98 9.50
CA TYR A 92 -7.46 11.13 8.87
C TYR A 92 -8.64 11.93 8.33
N GLN A 93 -8.94 11.70 7.06
CA GLN A 93 -10.15 12.20 6.41
C GLN A 93 -10.72 11.10 5.52
N ASN A 94 -11.99 10.76 5.69
CA ASN A 94 -12.67 9.81 4.83
C ASN A 94 -13.07 10.50 3.51
N LEU A 95 -12.79 9.84 2.38
CA LEU A 95 -13.31 10.26 1.09
C LEU A 95 -14.33 9.23 0.58
N THR A 96 -14.01 7.95 0.70
CA THR A 96 -14.93 6.84 0.42
C THR A 96 -14.49 5.63 1.21
N ILE A 97 -15.37 5.01 2.00
CA ILE A 97 -15.03 3.81 2.78
C ILE A 97 -16.10 2.76 2.50
N LEU A 98 -15.77 1.74 1.71
CA LEU A 98 -16.67 0.63 1.39
C LEU A 98 -16.26 -0.67 2.08
N ALA A 99 -14.98 -0.81 2.41
CA ALA A 99 -14.48 -1.85 3.28
C ALA A 99 -14.36 -1.27 4.70
N ASP A 100 -15.47 -1.19 5.45
CA ASP A 100 -15.46 -0.77 6.85
C ASP A 100 -15.84 -1.92 7.77
N ARG A 101 -15.20 -1.97 8.93
CA ARG A 101 -15.56 -2.89 10.00
C ARG A 101 -15.96 -2.04 11.19
N GLN A 102 -17.17 -2.22 11.69
CA GLN A 102 -17.67 -1.47 12.86
C GLN A 102 -17.80 -2.40 14.05
N ASP A 103 -16.65 -2.96 14.48
CA ASP A 103 -16.61 -4.00 15.51
C ASP A 103 -15.52 -3.75 16.56
N SER A 104 -15.75 -4.28 17.76
CA SER A 104 -14.89 -4.12 18.93
C SER A 104 -13.44 -4.59 18.74
N TYR A 105 -13.16 -5.52 17.83
CA TYR A 105 -11.81 -6.00 17.53
C TYR A 105 -11.05 -5.12 16.54
N CYS A 106 -11.76 -4.37 15.69
CA CYS A 106 -11.17 -3.51 14.68
C CYS A 106 -12.23 -2.57 14.08
N VAL A 107 -11.86 -1.29 14.03
CA VAL A 107 -12.54 -0.26 13.23
C VAL A 107 -11.57 0.30 12.19
N TRP A 108 -12.02 0.49 10.95
CA TRP A 108 -11.17 1.09 9.92
C TRP A 108 -10.66 2.46 10.37
N GLY A 109 -9.35 2.68 10.44
CA GLY A 109 -8.77 3.92 10.98
C GLY A 109 -7.74 4.61 10.10
N GLY A 110 -7.53 4.12 8.87
CA GLY A 110 -6.35 4.42 8.06
C GLY A 110 -5.19 3.47 8.38
N LEU A 111 -4.13 3.49 7.58
CA LEU A 111 -3.05 2.50 7.66
C LEU A 111 -1.92 2.95 8.59
N ALA A 112 -1.51 2.05 9.49
CA ALA A 112 -0.38 2.20 10.38
C ALA A 112 0.42 0.88 10.47
N LEU A 113 1.63 0.93 11.02
CA LEU A 113 2.39 -0.28 11.36
C LEU A 113 1.56 -1.23 12.20
N SER A 114 1.50 -2.50 11.78
CA SER A 114 0.75 -3.50 12.52
C SER A 114 1.43 -3.86 13.83
N HIS A 115 0.63 -4.16 14.84
CA HIS A 115 1.05 -4.76 16.10
C HIS A 115 1.20 -6.28 16.02
N THR A 116 0.86 -6.89 14.88
CA THR A 116 0.95 -8.35 14.67
C THR A 116 1.93 -8.71 13.55
N GLU A 117 1.77 -9.83 12.87
CA GLU A 117 2.78 -10.40 11.98
C GLU A 117 2.78 -9.81 10.55
N ASN A 118 1.76 -9.04 10.15
CA ASN A 118 1.81 -8.29 8.89
C ASN A 118 2.57 -6.95 9.03
N LEU A 119 2.84 -6.28 7.90
CA LEU A 119 3.60 -5.04 7.88
C LEU A 119 2.78 -3.84 8.35
N ILE A 120 1.64 -3.57 7.70
CA ILE A 120 0.70 -2.50 8.05
C ILE A 120 -0.73 -3.03 8.03
N ASP A 121 -1.61 -2.46 8.86
CA ASP A 121 -3.04 -2.73 8.85
C ASP A 121 -3.87 -1.46 9.07
N GLY A 122 -5.17 -1.60 8.79
CA GLY A 122 -6.17 -0.54 8.89
C GLY A 122 -6.96 -0.54 10.19
N CYS A 123 -6.54 -1.28 11.21
CA CYS A 123 -7.17 -1.42 12.52
C CYS A 123 -6.33 -0.74 13.63
N PRO A 124 -5.89 0.53 13.50
CA PRO A 124 -5.01 1.17 14.47
C PRO A 124 -5.64 1.18 15.87
N GLY A 125 -4.92 0.56 16.82
CA GLY A 125 -5.37 0.43 18.21
C GLY A 125 -6.34 -0.73 18.46
N GLY A 126 -6.67 -1.52 17.43
CA GLY A 126 -7.46 -2.75 17.53
C GLY A 126 -6.63 -3.97 17.95
N LYS A 127 -7.31 -5.10 18.14
CA LYS A 127 -6.67 -6.37 18.56
C LYS A 127 -6.25 -7.24 17.38
N ASP A 128 -7.02 -7.18 16.32
CA ASP A 128 -6.91 -8.06 15.16
C ASP A 128 -6.62 -7.25 13.88
N TRP A 129 -6.16 -7.94 12.84
CA TRP A 129 -5.78 -7.35 11.56
C TRP A 129 -6.80 -7.72 10.47
N TYR A 130 -7.74 -6.83 10.20
CA TYR A 130 -8.77 -7.03 9.17
C TYR A 130 -8.49 -6.28 7.87
N PHE A 131 -7.40 -5.51 7.75
CA PHE A 131 -7.09 -4.76 6.52
C PHE A 131 -5.62 -4.91 6.16
N THR A 132 -5.23 -6.13 5.86
CA THR A 132 -3.82 -6.53 5.86
C THR A 132 -3.08 -6.07 4.63
N ILE A 133 -1.91 -5.47 4.83
CA ILE A 133 -0.93 -5.21 3.79
C ILE A 133 0.43 -5.75 4.25
N GLY A 134 1.13 -6.42 3.33
CA GLY A 134 2.38 -7.12 3.61
C GLY A 134 2.19 -8.37 4.47
N TYR A 135 1.28 -9.26 4.07
CA TYR A 135 0.97 -10.49 4.81
C TYR A 135 2.08 -11.53 4.72
N VAL A 136 2.56 -12.03 5.87
CA VAL A 136 3.68 -12.98 5.97
C VAL A 136 3.27 -14.42 6.29
N GLY A 137 1.97 -14.74 6.27
CA GLY A 137 1.49 -16.13 6.42
C GLY A 137 1.09 -16.56 7.83
N THR A 138 0.93 -15.62 8.76
CA THR A 138 0.41 -15.90 10.10
C THR A 138 -1.04 -16.32 10.04
N GLU A 139 -1.38 -17.37 10.77
CA GLU A 139 -2.74 -17.89 10.79
C GLU A 139 -3.74 -16.84 11.24
N TRP A 140 -4.77 -16.66 10.43
CA TRP A 140 -5.88 -15.76 10.71
C TRP A 140 -7.19 -16.48 10.42
N ASN A 141 -8.05 -16.61 11.44
CA ASN A 141 -9.28 -17.40 11.35
C ASN A 141 -9.05 -18.79 10.74
N TYR A 142 -8.04 -19.49 11.25
CA TYR A 142 -7.59 -20.84 10.86
C TYR A 142 -7.14 -20.98 9.40
N VAL A 143 -6.74 -19.87 8.76
CA VAL A 143 -6.29 -19.84 7.36
C VAL A 143 -4.94 -19.12 7.26
N ARG A 144 -4.02 -19.67 6.46
CA ARG A 144 -2.66 -19.13 6.25
C ARG A 144 -2.38 -18.67 4.81
N ASN A 145 -3.26 -19.02 3.87
CA ASN A 145 -3.08 -18.81 2.43
C ASN A 145 -4.09 -17.81 1.84
N LYS A 146 -4.60 -16.90 2.68
CA LYS A 146 -5.49 -15.81 2.28
C LYS A 146 -5.11 -14.54 3.03
N ILE A 147 -5.30 -13.41 2.38
CA ILE A 147 -5.08 -12.09 2.93
C ILE A 147 -6.35 -11.68 3.68
N PRO A 148 -6.27 -11.35 4.98
CA PRO A 148 -7.41 -10.82 5.73
C PRO A 148 -7.86 -9.45 5.21
N SER A 149 -9.15 -9.32 4.93
CA SER A 149 -9.77 -8.12 4.35
C SER A 149 -11.22 -7.98 4.81
N ASN A 150 -11.54 -7.04 5.70
CA ASN A 150 -12.90 -6.64 6.07
C ASN A 150 -13.84 -7.82 6.35
N ASP A 151 -13.47 -8.67 7.32
CA ASP A 151 -14.14 -9.94 7.66
C ASP A 151 -14.15 -11.01 6.54
N SER A 152 -13.54 -10.72 5.40
CA SER A 152 -13.36 -11.63 4.27
C SER A 152 -11.90 -12.09 4.12
N LYS A 153 -11.72 -13.10 3.27
CA LYS A 153 -10.43 -13.72 2.93
C LYS A 153 -10.21 -13.56 1.43
N VAL A 154 -9.25 -12.73 1.04
CA VAL A 154 -8.96 -12.44 -0.39
C VAL A 154 -7.61 -13.03 -0.81
N ASN A 155 -7.40 -13.19 -2.11
CA ASN A 155 -6.11 -13.53 -2.70
C ASN A 155 -5.35 -12.28 -3.17
N ILE A 156 -6.04 -11.18 -3.43
CA ILE A 156 -5.48 -10.00 -4.08
C ILE A 156 -5.82 -8.74 -3.28
N VAL A 157 -4.80 -7.92 -3.03
CA VAL A 157 -4.96 -6.55 -2.53
C VAL A 157 -3.96 -5.62 -3.21
N SER A 158 -4.35 -4.36 -3.38
CA SER A 158 -3.44 -3.31 -3.85
C SER A 158 -3.61 -2.02 -3.07
N LEU A 159 -2.50 -1.31 -2.85
CA LEU A 159 -2.48 0.04 -2.30
C LEU A 159 -1.96 1.00 -3.35
N TRP A 160 -2.62 2.14 -3.42
CA TRP A 160 -2.30 3.22 -4.34
C TRP A 160 -2.21 4.53 -3.59
N VAL A 161 -1.40 5.44 -4.08
CA VAL A 161 -1.29 6.81 -3.58
C VAL A 161 -1.63 7.79 -4.70
N LYS A 162 -2.39 8.83 -4.38
CA LYS A 162 -2.67 9.92 -5.31
C LYS A 162 -1.36 10.62 -5.67
N VAL A 163 -1.19 10.95 -6.94
CA VAL A 163 -0.10 11.76 -7.44
C VAL A 163 -0.68 12.99 -8.13
N ILE A 164 -0.01 14.12 -7.94
CA ILE A 164 -0.33 15.36 -8.66
C ILE A 164 0.07 15.16 -10.13
N GLU A 165 -0.79 15.56 -11.06
CA GLU A 165 -0.64 15.26 -12.49
C GLU A 165 0.71 15.71 -13.05
N ASP A 166 1.17 16.90 -12.68
CA ASP A 166 2.46 17.42 -13.12
C ASP A 166 3.63 16.57 -12.60
N LYS A 167 3.56 16.11 -11.34
CA LYS A 167 4.54 15.18 -10.77
C LYS A 167 4.52 13.84 -11.50
N TYR A 168 3.35 13.33 -11.84
CA TYR A 168 3.22 12.08 -12.59
C TYR A 168 3.85 12.18 -13.98
N LYS A 169 3.62 13.29 -14.70
CA LYS A 169 4.25 13.56 -16.00
C LYS A 169 5.77 13.60 -15.89
N ILE A 170 6.30 14.27 -14.86
CA ILE A 170 7.75 14.35 -14.60
C ILE A 170 8.33 12.97 -14.25
N LEU A 171 7.69 12.21 -13.36
CA LEU A 171 8.17 10.87 -12.99
C LEU A 171 8.18 9.93 -14.20
N HIS A 172 7.13 10.00 -15.02
CA HIS A 172 7.03 9.18 -16.23
C HIS A 172 8.10 9.55 -17.26
N SER A 173 8.37 10.83 -17.49
CA SER A 173 9.43 11.27 -18.41
C SER A 173 10.82 10.89 -17.90
N CYS A 174 11.08 10.97 -16.59
CA CYS A 174 12.32 10.51 -15.98
C CYS A 174 12.54 9.01 -16.19
N ILE A 175 11.50 8.19 -15.99
CA ILE A 175 11.57 6.74 -16.21
C ILE A 175 11.84 6.43 -17.68
N GLN A 176 11.12 7.07 -18.62
CA GLN A 176 11.36 6.89 -20.05
C GLN A 176 12.79 7.28 -20.46
N ASN A 177 13.28 8.43 -19.99
CA ASN A 177 14.64 8.87 -20.26
C ASN A 177 15.69 7.93 -19.67
N TYR A 178 15.45 7.38 -18.48
CA TYR A 178 16.34 6.39 -17.86
C TYR A 178 16.41 5.09 -18.68
N PHE A 179 15.27 4.58 -19.15
CA PHE A 179 15.23 3.40 -20.03
C PHE A 179 15.90 3.64 -21.39
N ILE A 180 15.69 4.82 -22.00
CA ILE A 180 16.37 5.20 -23.25
C ILE A 180 17.89 5.24 -23.03
N LYS A 181 18.34 5.86 -21.93
CA LYS A 181 19.76 6.00 -21.61
C LYS A 181 20.44 4.65 -21.36
N MET A 182 19.78 3.75 -20.62
CA MET A 182 20.24 2.36 -20.43
C MET A 182 20.38 1.60 -21.74
N ASN A 183 19.43 1.76 -22.68
CA ASN A 183 19.53 1.14 -24.00
C ASN A 183 20.68 1.72 -24.84
N PHE A 184 20.96 3.02 -24.73
CA PHE A 184 22.11 3.63 -25.41
C PHE A 184 23.46 3.15 -24.87
N GLU A 185 23.60 2.97 -23.56
CA GLU A 185 24.85 2.44 -22.99
C GLU A 185 25.09 0.98 -23.40
N PHE A 186 24.05 0.15 -23.52
CA PHE A 186 24.16 -1.21 -24.04
C PHE A 186 24.56 -1.26 -25.53
N ILE A 187 24.03 -0.34 -26.35
CA ILE A 187 24.41 -0.25 -27.77
C ILE A 187 25.85 0.27 -27.92
N ALA A 188 26.27 1.23 -27.08
CA ALA A 188 27.64 1.75 -27.11
C ALA A 188 28.69 0.67 -26.75
N PHE A 189 28.37 -0.26 -25.84
CA PHE A 189 29.27 -1.38 -25.51
C PHE A 189 29.43 -2.40 -26.65
N ILE A 190 28.41 -2.58 -27.51
CA ILE A 190 28.49 -3.50 -28.66
C ILE A 190 29.35 -2.90 -29.79
N ILE A 191 29.32 -1.57 -29.97
CA ILE A 191 30.07 -0.89 -31.06
C ILE A 191 31.58 -0.75 -30.74
N ILE A 192 32.01 -0.93 -29.49
CA ILE A 192 33.43 -0.88 -29.09
C ILE A 192 34.11 -2.27 -29.19
N LEU A 193 33.36 -3.33 -29.54
CA LEU A 193 33.85 -4.71 -29.64
C LEU A 193 33.96 -5.25 -31.09
N GLU A 194 33.87 -4.38 -32.11
CA GLU A 194 34.20 -4.71 -33.51
C GLU A 194 35.51 -4.06 -33.99
#